data_AF-A0A6G0VNA5-F1
#
_entry.id   AF-A0A6G0VNA5-F1
#
_cell.length_a   1.000
_cell.length_b   1.000
_cell.length_c   1.000
_cell.angle_alpha   90.00
_cell.angle_beta   90.00
_cell.angle_gamma   90.00
#
_symmetry.space_group_name_H-M   'P 1'
#
loop_
_entity.id
_entity.type
_entity.pdbx_description
1 polymer ?
#
loop_
_entity_poly.entity_id
_entity_poly.type
_entity_poly.pdbx_seq_one_letter_code
_entity_poly.pdbx_strand_id
1 'polypeptide(L)' 'MDDVVKATKNGAVTIIGGGDTATCAAKWGTESQISHVSTGGGASLELLEGKVLPGVAALTDA' A
#
# COMPACT_ATOMS: atom_id res chain seq x y z
N MET A 1 9.80 2.32 10.43
CA MET A 1 9.78 2.27 8.95
C MET A 1 11.08 1.70 8.41
N ASP A 2 12.19 1.88 9.13
CA ASP A 2 13.50 1.28 8.86
C ASP A 2 13.47 -0.22 8.53
N ASP A 3 12.73 -1.03 9.29
CA ASP A 3 12.63 -2.48 9.01
C ASP A 3 11.93 -2.78 7.68
N VAL A 4 10.91 -2.00 7.32
CA VAL A 4 10.20 -2.13 6.03
C VAL A 4 11.12 -1.72 4.89
N VAL A 5 11.85 -0.62 5.05
CA VAL A 5 12.87 -0.18 4.08
C VAL A 5 13.96 -1.24 3.92
N LYS A 6 14.43 -1.84 5.03
CA LYS A 6 15.42 -2.92 5.00
C LYS A 6 14.88 -4.15 4.28
N ALA A 7 13.65 -4.56 4.54
CA ALA A 7 13.00 -5.67 3.83
C ALA A 7 12.92 -5.39 2.32
N THR A 8 12.55 -4.16 1.95
CA THR A 8 12.50 -3.70 0.55
C THR A 8 13.88 -3.81 -0.12
N LYS A 9 14.93 -3.30 0.55
CA LYS A 9 16.31 -3.38 0.07
C LYS A 9 16.82 -4.81 -0.06
N ASN A 10 16.30 -5.73 0.77
CA ASN A 10 16.59 -7.16 0.69
C ASN A 10 15.78 -7.88 -0.40
N GLY A 11 15.02 -7.17 -1.23
CA GLY A 11 14.30 -7.71 -2.38
C GLY A 11 12.84 -8.09 -2.11
N ALA A 12 12.31 -7.84 -0.91
CA ALA A 12 10.88 -8.02 -0.66
C ALA A 12 10.07 -6.92 -1.35
N VAL A 13 8.92 -7.27 -1.91
CA VAL A 13 7.93 -6.27 -2.32
C VAL A 13 7.21 -5.79 -1.06
N THR A 14 7.30 -4.50 -0.78
CA THR A 14 6.65 -3.89 0.39
C THR A 14 5.52 -2.98 -0.03
N ILE A 15 4.35 -3.23 0.54
CA ILE A 15 3.17 -2.40 0.34
C ILE A 15 2.76 -1.88 1.71
N ILE A 16 2.74 -0.57 1.87
CA ILE A 16 2.16 0.08 3.05
C ILE A 16 0.82 0.72 2.66
N GLY A 17 -0.10 0.84 3.61
CA GLY A 17 -1.40 1.45 3.37
C GLY A 17 -2.05 1.94 4.65
N GLY A 18 -3.02 2.83 4.49
CA GLY A 18 -3.67 3.55 5.59
C GLY A 18 -3.08 4.95 5.79
N GLY A 19 -3.94 5.92 6.11
CA GLY A 19 -3.56 7.34 6.19
C GLY A 19 -2.44 7.61 7.19
N ASP A 20 -2.48 6.97 8.35
CA ASP A 20 -1.45 7.12 9.38
C ASP A 20 -0.10 6.56 8.93
N THR A 21 -0.11 5.36 8.32
CA THR A 21 1.11 4.71 7.82
C THR A 21 1.73 5.48 6.64
N ALA A 22 0.91 6.00 5.72
CA ALA A 22 1.37 6.84 4.61
C ALA A 22 1.96 8.16 5.13
N THR A 23 1.29 8.82 6.08
CA THR A 23 1.80 10.04 6.73
C THR A 23 3.12 9.78 7.45
N CYS A 24 3.26 8.62 8.08
CA CYS A 24 4.48 8.19 8.76
C CYS A 24 5.65 8.03 7.77
N ALA A 25 5.40 7.43 6.61
CA ALA A 25 6.41 7.28 5.56
C ALA A 25 6.88 8.64 5.00
N ALA A 26 5.94 9.58 4.80
CA ALA A 26 6.24 10.96 4.36
C ALA A 26 7.07 11.72 5.40
N LYS A 27 6.66 11.70 6.67
CA LYS A 27 7.37 12.36 7.78
C LYS A 27 8.81 11.86 7.94
N TRP A 28 9.07 10.59 7.65
CA TRP A 28 10.40 9.99 7.71
C TRP A 28 11.16 9.99 6.38
N GLY A 29 10.60 10.56 5.30
CA GLY A 29 11.27 10.61 3.99
C GLY A 29 11.57 9.23 3.39
N THR A 30 10.69 8.26 3.64
CA THR A 30 10.89 6.85 3.25
C THR A 30 10.03 6.40 2.07
N GLU A 31 9.19 7.28 1.52
CA GLU A 31 8.23 6.96 0.45
C GLU A 31 8.89 6.38 -0.81
N SER A 32 10.06 6.89 -1.19
CA SER A 32 10.83 6.40 -2.34
C SER A 32 11.64 5.13 -2.05
N GLN A 33 11.65 4.65 -0.80
CA GLN A 33 12.45 3.52 -0.33
C GLN A 33 11.62 2.24 -0.09
N ILE A 34 10.34 2.28 -0.43
CA ILE A 34 9.36 1.20 -0.30
C ILE A 34 8.69 0.96 -1.65
N SER A 35 8.19 -0.25 -1.91
CA SER A 35 7.72 -0.59 -3.26
C SER A 35 6.42 0.10 -3.65
N HIS A 36 5.49 0.26 -2.71
CA HIS A 36 4.23 0.96 -2.96
C HIS A 36 3.62 1.57 -1.70
N VAL A 37 3.06 2.78 -1.84
CA VAL A 37 2.25 3.45 -0.82
C VAL A 37 0.80 3.50 -1.31
N SER A 38 -0.07 2.70 -0.68
CA SER A 38 -1.48 2.66 -1.01
C SER A 38 -2.24 3.78 -0.31
N THR A 39 -2.88 4.64 -1.10
CA THR A 39 -3.76 5.72 -0.63
C THR A 39 -5.24 5.34 -0.61
N GLY A 40 -5.57 4.08 -0.96
CA GLY A 40 -6.96 3.61 -1.06
C GLY A 40 -7.68 3.42 0.28
N GLY A 41 -7.00 3.62 1.42
CA GLY A 41 -7.61 3.57 2.75
C GLY A 41 -8.41 2.29 2.99
N GLY A 42 -9.72 2.44 3.20
CA GLY A 42 -10.64 1.31 3.39
C GLY A 42 -10.75 0.39 2.18
N ALA A 43 -10.69 0.91 0.95
CA ALA A 43 -10.76 0.08 -0.25
C ALA A 43 -9.55 -0.86 -0.38
N SER A 44 -8.37 -0.42 0.08
CA SER A 44 -7.18 -1.28 0.14
C SER A 44 -7.33 -2.41 1.16
N LEU A 45 -8.00 -2.15 2.28
CA LEU A 45 -8.32 -3.18 3.29
C LEU A 45 -9.36 -4.16 2.75
N GLU A 46 -10.43 -3.68 2.13
CA GLU A 46 -11.45 -4.53 1.50
C GLU A 46 -10.86 -5.45 0.43
N LEU A 47 -9.91 -4.94 -0.37
CA LEU A 47 -9.15 -5.75 -1.33
C LEU A 47 -8.36 -6.87 -0.63
N LEU A 48 -7.66 -6.55 0.46
CA LEU A 48 -6.88 -7.54 1.24
C LEU A 48 -7.76 -8.54 1.98
N GLU A 49 -8.99 -8.16 2.32
CA GLU A 49 -10.02 -9.05 2.86
C GLU A 49 -10.61 -9.99 1.79
N GLY A 50 -10.22 -9.83 0.52
CA GLY A 50 -10.70 -10.63 -0.61
C GLY A 50 -12.10 -10.24 -1.10
N LYS A 51 -12.59 -9.06 -0.73
CA LYS A 51 -13.88 -8.56 -1.19
C LYS A 51 -13.79 -8.10 -2.64
N VAL A 52 -14.91 -8.22 -3.35
CA VAL A 52 -15.05 -7.63 -4.67
C VAL A 52 -15.18 -6.12 -4.52
N LEU A 53 -14.24 -5.38 -5.09
CA LEU A 53 -14.34 -3.93 -5.20
C LEU A 53 -15.27 -3.57 -6.36
N PRO A 54 -16.44 -2.95 -6.12
CA PRO A 54 -17.45 -2.74 -7.17
C PRO A 54 -16.93 -1.88 -8.33
N GLY A 55 -16.10 -0.88 -8.05
CA GLY A 55 -15.49 -0.05 -9.09
C GLY A 55 -14.49 -0.79 -9.98
N VAL A 56 -13.76 -1.78 -9.43
CA VAL A 56 -12.84 -2.62 -10.22
C VAL A 56 -13.63 -3.65 -11.03
N ALA A 57 -14.63 -4.28 -10.42
CA ALA A 57 -15.50 -5.23 -11.10
C ALA A 57 -16.19 -4.63 -12.33
N ALA A 58 -16.71 -3.41 -12.20
CA ALA A 58 -17.34 -2.69 -13.31
C ALA A 58 -16.40 -2.43 -14.50
N LEU A 59 -15.08 -2.44 -14.29
CA LEU A 59 -14.07 -2.20 -15.32
C LEU A 59 -13.40 -3.47 -15.85
N THR A 60 -13.59 -4.62 -15.19
CA THR A 60 -12.84 -5.86 -15.52
C THR A 60 -13.38 -6.53 -16.79
N ASP A 61 -14.65 -6.32 -17.12
CA ASP A 61 -15.32 -6.88 -18.31
C ASP A 61 -15.63 -5.83 -19.40
N ALA A 62 -15.00 -4.64 -19.30
CA ALA A 62 -15.22 -3.51 -20.20
C ALA A 62 -14.26 -3.51 -21.40
#